data_AF-A0A2E0D091-F1
#
_entry.id   AF-A0A2E0D091-F1
#
_cell.length_a   1.000
_cell.length_b   1.000
_cell.length_c   1.000
_cell.angle_alpha   90.00
_cell.angle_beta   90.00
_cell.angle_gamma   90.00
#
_symmetry.space_group_name_H-M   'P 1'
#
loop_
_entity.id
_entity.type
_entity.pdbx_description
1 polymer ?
#
loop_
_entity_poly.entity_id
_entity_poly.type
_entity_poly.pdbx_seq_one_letter_code
_entity_poly.pdbx_strand_id
1 'polypeptide(L)'
;VFTHWFGDVNTDHKATWEISRTAFRNVKNFFMYQSNSYSDNVNTFKPNFYFSFNKEEYGLKEKLLSQYVPEWNHRKNRWTREIFERERYWGYISGNDYAEGFQIGKLVDFFV
;
A
#
# COMPACT_ATOMS: atom_id res chain seq x y z
N VAL A 1 11.48 -3.01 -5.94
CA VAL A 1 10.21 -3.29 -6.66
C VAL A 1 9.09 -3.19 -5.66
N PHE A 2 8.01 -2.51 -6.04
CA PHE A 2 6.77 -2.45 -5.28
C PHE A 2 5.68 -3.16 -6.08
N THR A 3 4.84 -3.96 -5.43
CA THR A 3 3.74 -4.67 -6.08
C THR A 3 2.56 -4.84 -5.12
N HIS A 4 1.45 -5.37 -5.62
CA HIS A 4 0.29 -5.70 -4.79
C HIS A 4 0.62 -6.79 -3.78
N TRP A 5 -0.06 -6.76 -2.64
CA TRP A 5 0.01 -7.83 -1.66
C TRP A 5 -0.57 -9.14 -2.17
N PHE A 6 0.15 -10.24 -1.95
CA PHE A 6 -0.23 -11.58 -2.41
C PHE A 6 -1.60 -12.07 -1.89
N GLY A 7 -2.04 -11.55 -0.75
CA GLY A 7 -3.32 -11.90 -0.13
C GLY A 7 -4.49 -10.99 -0.53
N ASP A 8 -4.31 -10.05 -1.45
CA ASP A 8 -5.41 -9.20 -1.93
C ASP A 8 -6.47 -10.07 -2.61
N VAL A 9 -7.76 -9.82 -2.34
CA VAL A 9 -8.85 -10.63 -2.90
C VAL A 9 -9.08 -10.37 -4.40
N ASN A 10 -8.65 -9.22 -4.91
CA ASN A 10 -8.82 -8.86 -6.30
C ASN A 10 -7.94 -9.75 -7.20
N THR A 11 -8.55 -10.40 -8.19
CA THR A 11 -7.88 -11.36 -9.09
C THR A 11 -6.75 -10.74 -9.88
N ASP A 12 -6.91 -9.49 -10.32
CA ASP A 12 -5.91 -8.78 -11.12
C ASP A 12 -4.72 -8.38 -10.25
N HIS A 13 -4.98 -8.02 -8.98
CA HIS A 13 -3.94 -7.75 -8.00
C HIS A 13 -3.12 -9.02 -7.70
N LYS A 14 -3.78 -10.18 -7.53
CA LYS A 14 -3.11 -11.48 -7.36
C LYS A 14 -2.24 -11.83 -8.56
N ALA A 15 -2.79 -11.75 -9.77
CA ALA A 15 -2.06 -12.03 -11.00
C ALA A 15 -0.85 -11.09 -11.16
N THR A 16 -1.02 -9.80 -10.84
CA THR A 16 0.08 -8.83 -10.87
C THR A 16 1.19 -9.19 -9.89
N TRP A 17 0.85 -9.65 -8.68
CA TRP A 17 1.82 -10.14 -7.72
C TRP A 17 2.57 -11.38 -8.23
N GLU A 18 1.88 -12.37 -8.80
CA GLU A 18 2.50 -13.60 -9.33
C GLU A 18 3.49 -13.31 -10.45
N ILE A 19 3.10 -12.46 -11.39
CA ILE A 19 3.95 -12.00 -12.49
C ILE A 19 5.15 -11.22 -11.93
N SER A 20 4.91 -10.27 -11.01
CA SER A 20 5.97 -9.46 -10.41
C SER A 20 6.99 -10.31 -9.67
N ARG A 21 6.53 -11.28 -8.87
CA ARG A 21 7.41 -12.20 -8.12
C ARG A 21 8.29 -13.02 -9.06
N THR A 22 7.72 -13.46 -10.18
CA THR A 22 8.44 -14.26 -11.19
C THR A 22 9.47 -13.41 -11.94
N ALA A 23 9.05 -12.27 -12.47
CA ALA A 23 9.89 -11.38 -13.25
C ALA A 23 11.05 -10.79 -12.43
N PHE A 24 10.78 -10.43 -11.17
CA PHE A 24 11.73 -9.73 -10.31
C PHE A 24 12.40 -10.62 -9.26
N ARG A 25 12.44 -11.94 -9.45
CA ARG A 25 13.03 -12.91 -8.50
C ARG A 25 14.45 -12.57 -8.03
N ASN A 26 15.24 -11.94 -8.90
CA ASN A 26 16.63 -11.59 -8.63
C ASN A 26 16.80 -10.20 -8.01
N VAL A 27 15.75 -9.37 -7.98
CA VAL A 27 15.82 -8.04 -7.34
C VAL A 27 16.00 -8.21 -5.84
N LYS A 28 16.82 -7.36 -5.23
CA LYS A 28 17.19 -7.45 -3.81
C LYS A 28 16.11 -6.96 -2.86
N ASN A 29 15.38 -5.92 -3.27
CA ASN A 29 14.38 -5.25 -2.44
C ASN A 29 13.00 -5.33 -3.13
N PHE A 30 12.06 -6.03 -2.49
CA PHE A 30 10.73 -6.36 -3.00
C PHE A 30 9.70 -6.14 -1.90
N PHE A 31 8.85 -5.15 -2.07
CA PHE A 31 7.85 -4.71 -1.10
C PHE A 31 6.45 -4.85 -1.68
N MET A 32 5.50 -5.12 -0.81
CA MET A 32 4.10 -5.33 -1.16
C MET A 32 3.23 -4.30 -0.46
N TYR A 33 2.45 -3.53 -1.21
CA TYR A 33 1.51 -2.54 -0.69
C TYR A 33 0.08 -3.10 -0.64
N GLN A 34 -0.74 -2.50 0.23
CA GLN A 34 -2.17 -2.76 0.28
C GLN A 34 -2.94 -1.74 -0.56
N SER A 35 -3.49 -2.14 -1.70
CA SER A 35 -4.34 -1.26 -2.50
C SER A 35 -5.71 -1.08 -1.86
N ASN A 36 -6.43 -2.17 -1.68
CA ASN A 36 -7.79 -2.15 -1.17
C ASN A 36 -7.83 -2.68 0.26
N SER A 37 -8.77 -2.17 1.06
CA SER A 37 -9.04 -2.73 2.41
C SER A 37 -9.93 -3.98 2.36
N TYR A 38 -9.98 -4.68 1.23
CA TYR A 38 -10.65 -5.97 1.17
C TYR A 38 -9.86 -6.96 2.03
N SER A 39 -10.53 -7.48 3.05
CA SER A 39 -10.05 -8.61 3.83
C SER A 39 -10.99 -9.77 3.56
N ASP A 40 -10.41 -10.95 3.39
CA ASP A 40 -11.18 -12.18 3.60
C ASP A 40 -10.98 -12.61 5.08
N ASN A 41 -11.76 -13.58 5.54
CA ASN A 41 -11.68 -14.07 6.92
C ASN A 41 -10.38 -14.83 7.23
N VAL A 42 -9.49 -15.03 6.24
CA VAL A 42 -8.31 -15.90 6.32
C VAL A 42 -7.01 -15.10 6.23
N ASN A 43 -6.99 -14.05 5.41
CA ASN A 43 -5.86 -13.24 5.01
C ASN A 43 -6.16 -11.78 5.32
N THR A 44 -5.48 -11.28 6.35
CA THR A 44 -5.48 -9.84 6.69
C THR A 44 -4.11 -9.26 6.39
N PHE A 45 -4.07 -8.13 5.68
CA PHE A 45 -2.84 -7.40 5.45
C PHE A 45 -2.27 -6.92 6.78
N LYS A 46 -1.03 -7.33 7.09
CA LYS A 46 -0.31 -6.96 8.30
C LYS A 46 1.03 -6.34 7.89
N PRO A 47 1.15 -5.01 7.80
CA PRO A 47 2.41 -4.39 7.42
C PRO A 47 3.49 -4.70 8.46
N ASN A 48 4.72 -4.90 8.00
CA ASN A 48 5.91 -5.09 8.84
C ASN A 48 7.00 -4.06 8.54
N PHE A 49 6.70 -3.10 7.67
CA PHE A 49 7.53 -1.96 7.35
C PHE A 49 6.62 -0.75 7.15
N TYR A 50 7.01 0.39 7.72
CA TYR A 50 6.26 1.65 7.61
C TYR A 50 7.17 2.72 7.00
N PHE A 51 6.66 3.40 5.99
CA PHE A 51 7.31 4.57 5.42
C PHE A 51 6.52 5.81 5.82
N SER A 52 7.09 6.61 6.72
CA SER A 52 6.49 7.86 7.17
C SER A 52 6.64 8.96 6.13
N PHE A 53 5.66 9.85 6.06
CA PHE A 53 5.72 11.03 5.19
C PHE A 53 5.02 12.22 5.85
N ASN A 54 5.32 13.42 5.36
CA ASN A 54 4.86 14.67 5.94
C ASN A 54 3.47 15.09 5.42
N LYS A 55 2.92 16.16 5.99
CA LYS A 55 1.59 16.68 5.65
C LYS A 55 1.46 17.13 4.19
N GLU A 56 2.53 17.68 3.60
CA GLU A 56 2.53 18.10 2.19
C GLU A 56 2.47 16.89 1.25
N GLU A 57 3.26 15.84 1.54
CA GLU A 57 3.26 14.58 0.81
C GLU A 57 1.91 13.86 0.90
N TYR A 58 1.28 13.88 2.08
CA TYR A 58 -0.07 13.36 2.29
C TYR A 58 -1.12 14.11 1.44
N GLY A 59 -1.06 15.45 1.44
CA GLY A 59 -1.95 16.27 0.60
C GLY A 59 -1.69 16.09 -0.90
N LEU A 60 -0.43 15.86 -1.30
CA LEU A 60 -0.07 15.55 -2.67
C LEU A 60 -0.70 14.22 -3.11
N LYS A 61 -0.70 13.19 -2.26
CA LYS A 61 -1.34 11.90 -2.55
C LYS A 61 -2.83 12.07 -2.81
N GLU A 62 -3.53 12.86 -2.01
CA GLU A 62 -4.95 13.19 -2.23
C GLU A 62 -5.16 13.89 -3.56
N LYS A 63 -4.33 14.89 -3.87
CA LYS A 63 -4.39 15.62 -5.14
C LYS A 63 -4.18 14.69 -6.33
N LEU A 64 -3.21 13.77 -6.27
CA LEU A 64 -2.93 12.80 -7.33
C LEU A 64 -4.10 11.83 -7.52
N LEU A 65 -4.65 11.27 -6.44
CA LEU A 65 -5.81 10.38 -6.52
C LEU A 65 -7.06 11.09 -7.06
N SER A 66 -7.22 12.38 -6.79
CA SER A 66 -8.35 13.16 -7.32
C SER A 66 -8.32 13.39 -8.84
N GLN A 67 -7.18 13.14 -9.50
CA GLN A 67 -7.07 13.26 -10.96
C GLN A 67 -7.81 12.14 -11.71
N TYR A 68 -8.06 10.99 -11.06
CA TYR A 68 -8.92 9.93 -11.60
C TYR A 68 -10.39 10.34 -11.44
N VAL A 69 -10.81 11.38 -12.16
CA VAL A 69 -12.09 12.09 -11.93
C VAL A 69 -13.29 11.15 -11.82
N PRO A 70 -13.51 10.17 -12.73
CA PRO A 70 -14.63 9.26 -12.62
C PRO A 70 -14.58 8.44 -11.31
N GLU A 71 -13.46 7.78 -11.05
CA GLU A 71 -13.25 6.95 -9.88
C GLU A 71 -13.34 7.76 -8.59
N TRP A 72 -12.74 8.94 -8.56
CA TRP A 72 -12.77 9.85 -7.43
C TRP A 72 -14.21 10.23 -7.08
N ASN A 73 -15.02 10.62 -8.07
CA ASN A 73 -16.43 10.95 -7.86
C ASN A 73 -17.23 9.77 -7.26
N HIS A 74 -16.91 8.55 -7.66
CA HIS A 74 -17.59 7.34 -7.16
C HIS A 74 -17.02 6.80 -5.84
N ARG A 75 -15.74 7.00 -5.56
CA ARG A 75 -14.99 6.25 -4.53
C ARG A 75 -14.41 7.14 -3.43
N LYS A 76 -14.38 8.47 -3.57
CA LYS A 76 -13.73 9.39 -2.62
C LYS A 76 -14.05 9.06 -1.16
N ASN A 77 -15.34 8.98 -0.80
CA ASN A 77 -15.76 8.71 0.58
C ASN A 77 -15.20 7.39 1.13
N ARG A 78 -15.12 6.37 0.26
CA ARG A 78 -14.57 5.07 0.60
C ARG A 78 -13.05 5.14 0.73
N TRP A 79 -12.36 5.75 -0.23
CA TRP A 79 -10.91 5.94 -0.20
C TRP A 79 -10.44 6.78 0.99
N THR A 80 -11.23 7.77 1.43
CA THR A 80 -10.94 8.49 2.66
C THR A 80 -10.86 7.57 3.86
N ARG A 81 -11.80 6.64 4.00
CA ARG A 81 -11.79 5.68 5.12
C ARG A 81 -10.73 4.59 4.95
N GLU A 82 -10.53 4.11 3.72
CA GLU A 82 -9.68 2.95 3.47
C GLU A 82 -8.21 3.28 3.32
N ILE A 83 -7.87 4.43 2.74
CA ILE A 83 -6.50 4.85 2.45
C ILE A 83 -6.07 5.89 3.48
N PHE A 84 -6.77 7.04 3.51
CA PHE A 84 -6.34 8.20 4.29
C PHE A 84 -6.43 7.99 5.82
N GLU A 85 -7.55 7.47 6.35
CA GLU A 85 -7.62 7.10 7.78
C GLU A 85 -6.64 5.97 8.14
N ARG A 86 -6.43 5.01 7.23
CA ARG A 86 -5.48 3.92 7.46
C ARG A 86 -4.05 4.41 7.54
N GLU A 87 -3.67 5.39 6.71
CA GLU A 87 -2.34 6.00 6.74
C GLU A 87 -2.09 6.84 7.99
N ARG A 88 -3.12 7.53 8.50
CA ARG A 88 -3.07 8.16 9.82
C ARG A 88 -2.87 7.13 10.93
N TYR A 89 -3.63 6.04 10.89
CA TYR A 89 -3.49 4.96 11.87
C TYR A 89 -2.10 4.31 11.81
N TRP A 90 -1.58 4.05 10.61
CA TRP A 90 -0.23 3.53 10.41
C TRP A 90 0.86 4.52 10.82
N GLY A 91 0.65 5.81 10.58
CA GLY A 91 1.48 6.87 11.13
C GLY A 91 1.56 6.74 12.65
N TYR A 92 0.41 6.77 13.32
CA TYR A 92 0.32 6.69 14.77
C TYR A 92 1.07 5.51 15.37
N ILE A 93 0.86 4.28 14.85
CA ILE A 93 1.54 3.08 15.36
C ILE A 93 3.06 3.08 15.07
N SER A 94 3.50 3.82 14.05
CA SER A 94 4.92 4.01 13.71
C SER A 94 5.56 5.24 14.38
N GLY A 95 4.83 5.97 15.23
CA GLY A 95 5.32 7.19 15.89
C GLY A 95 5.44 8.42 14.98
N ASN A 96 4.67 8.47 13.89
CA ASN A 96 4.62 9.57 12.92
C ASN A 96 3.18 10.05 12.70
N ASP A 97 2.98 11.18 12.03
CA ASP A 97 1.61 11.66 11.73
C ASP A 97 0.92 10.83 10.64
N TYR A 98 1.70 10.40 9.63
CA TYR A 98 1.23 9.61 8.51
C TYR A 98 2.30 8.57 8.13
N ALA A 99 1.85 7.38 7.74
CA ALA A 99 2.73 6.38 7.15
C ALA A 99 1.99 5.45 6.20
N GLU A 100 2.72 4.91 5.22
CA GLU A 100 2.25 3.83 4.36
C GLU A 100 2.89 2.52 4.80
N GLY A 101 2.05 1.50 4.97
CA GLY A 101 2.43 0.18 5.42
C GLY A 101 2.74 -0.74 4.25
N PHE A 102 3.86 -1.46 4.36
CA PHE A 102 4.30 -2.46 3.40
C PHE A 102 4.52 -3.81 4.08
N GLN A 103 4.33 -4.88 3.32
CA GLN A 103 4.89 -6.18 3.64
C GLN A 103 6.17 -6.42 2.85
N ILE A 104 7.25 -6.74 3.56
CA ILE A 104 8.52 -7.10 2.95
C ILE A 104 8.41 -8.51 2.36
N GLY A 105 8.55 -8.63 1.04
CA GLY A 105 8.74 -9.92 0.36
C GLY A 105 10.21 -10.33 0.30
N LYS A 106 11.11 -9.35 0.11
CA LYS A 106 12.56 -9.54 0.13
C LYS A 106 13.24 -8.21 0.47
N LEU A 107 14.20 -8.21 1.38
CA LEU A 107 15.01 -7.05 1.73
C LEU A 107 16.43 -7.54 2.03
N VAL A 108 17.39 -7.19 1.16
CA VAL A 108 18.78 -7.67 1.26
C VAL A 108 19.76 -6.51 1.46
N ASP A 109 19.50 -5.37 0.82
CA ASP A 109 20.38 -4.20 0.90
C ASP A 109 19.55 -3.02 1.43
N PHE A 110 19.31 -2.98 2.74
CA PHE A 110 18.72 -1.81 3.40
C PHE A 110 19.83 -1.07 4.13
N PHE A 111 20.29 0.03 3.53
CA PHE A 111 21.21 0.95 4.18
C PHE A 111 20.40 2.15 4.69
N VAL A 112 20.46 2.38 5.99
CA VAL A 112 19.83 3.52 6.68
C VAL A 112 20.80 4.67 6.75
#